data_AF-A0A1B6H9X6-F1
#
_entry.id   AF-A0A1B6H9X6-F1
#
_cell.length_a   1.000
_cell.length_b   1.000
_cell.length_c   1.000
_cell.angle_alpha   90.00
_cell.angle_beta   90.00
_cell.angle_gamma   90.00
#
_symmetry.space_group_name_H-M   'P 1'
#
loop_
_entity.id
_entity.type
_entity.pdbx_description
1 polymer ?
#
loop_
_entity_poly.entity_id
_entity_poly.type
_entity_poly.pdbx_seq_one_letter_code
_entity_poly.pdbx_strand_id
1 'polypeptide(L)'
;QPYVQKILKPPEGAFARIHQPVFPHIDTEKVQKLIEEGLAKSNLQTRLLSLKPPAPRIVPMELHMTSAMDNRHIVSNSARRLEVLKNCINCIFENKISDARKTFPAVLRALKSRAARLALCTELAQHVVGNKAMLEHQQFDLVVRLMNCALQDGSSMDEYGVAAALLPLANAFCRKLCTGVIQFAYTCIQEHAVWTNQQFWEAAFYQDVQRDIKALYLNISDNSHHTASPISPKEAKEFSWKDRKNLSRAQEPSALEIAAEQMRIWNSIDPDKQTQLVNSEESTLYSQAIHYANRMVSLLVPLDIASKSHKMDSNHLDVERVSNITNRSSIAESDGSADAESGFEEQDSSEAGAQVVRMVSRFVDKVCTEGGVRAEH
;
A
#
# COMPACT_ATOMS: atom_id res chain seq x y z
N GLN A 1 -41.29 -26.92 21.29
CA GLN A 1 -42.15 -25.74 21.06
C GLN A 1 -41.41 -24.80 20.11
N PRO A 2 -42.02 -24.34 19.01
CA PRO A 2 -41.39 -23.36 18.14
C PRO A 2 -41.22 -22.04 18.89
N TYR A 3 -40.09 -21.37 18.66
CA TYR A 3 -39.77 -20.10 19.28
C TYR A 3 -40.79 -19.03 18.85
N VAL A 4 -41.62 -18.61 19.80
CA VAL A 4 -42.56 -17.50 19.59
C VAL A 4 -41.77 -16.21 19.79
N GLN A 5 -41.52 -15.52 18.68
CA GLN A 5 -40.82 -14.24 18.69
C GLN A 5 -41.64 -13.22 19.49
N LYS A 6 -41.16 -12.87 20.69
CA LYS A 6 -41.84 -11.93 21.62
C LYS A 6 -41.79 -10.47 21.18
N ILE A 7 -41.04 -10.17 20.12
CA ILE A 7 -40.81 -8.81 19.66
C ILE A 7 -41.37 -8.72 18.23
N LEU A 8 -42.35 -7.83 18.06
CA LEU A 8 -42.97 -7.58 16.77
C LEU A 8 -41.92 -7.06 15.78
N LYS A 9 -41.80 -7.72 14.63
CA LYS A 9 -40.92 -7.27 13.56
C LYS A 9 -41.52 -5.99 12.95
N PRO A 10 -40.72 -4.93 12.71
CA PRO A 10 -41.23 -3.76 12.02
C PRO A 10 -41.79 -4.13 10.64
N PRO A 11 -42.90 -3.51 10.20
CA PRO A 11 -43.40 -3.69 8.84
C PRO A 11 -42.37 -3.28 7.79
N GLU A 12 -42.37 -3.97 6.66
CA GLU A 12 -41.53 -3.63 5.51
C GLU A 12 -41.80 -2.17 5.08
N GLY A 13 -40.74 -1.38 4.90
CA GLY A 13 -40.84 0.07 4.64
C GLY A 13 -40.89 0.99 5.87
N ALA A 14 -40.78 0.46 7.11
CA ALA A 14 -40.70 1.30 8.31
C ALA A 14 -39.51 2.29 8.31
N PHE A 15 -38.44 1.96 7.58
CA PHE A 15 -37.24 2.80 7.41
C PHE A 15 -37.45 4.04 6.52
N ALA A 16 -38.57 4.14 5.79
CA ALA A 16 -38.87 5.26 4.90
C ALA A 16 -39.88 6.27 5.50
N ARG A 17 -40.25 6.12 6.78
CA ARG A 17 -41.24 7.01 7.42
C ARG A 17 -40.61 8.36 7.78
N ILE A 18 -41.10 9.41 7.13
CA ILE A 18 -40.64 10.81 7.29
C ILE A 18 -40.96 11.35 8.71
N HIS A 19 -42.04 10.85 9.34
CA HIS A 19 -42.41 11.17 10.72
C HIS A 19 -42.11 10.00 11.66
N GLN A 20 -40.82 9.79 11.97
CA GLN A 20 -40.44 8.88 13.04
C GLN A 20 -40.42 9.66 14.36
N PRO A 21 -41.20 9.27 15.39
CA PRO A 21 -41.13 9.94 16.69
C PRO A 21 -39.71 9.78 17.23
N VAL A 22 -39.13 10.88 17.73
CA VAL A 22 -37.82 10.87 18.37
C VAL A 22 -37.87 9.86 19.52
N PHE A 23 -36.88 8.97 19.56
CA PHE A 23 -36.81 7.98 20.63
C PHE A 23 -36.76 8.73 21.97
N PRO A 24 -37.64 8.41 22.92
CA PRO A 24 -37.70 9.14 24.18
C PRO A 24 -36.35 9.05 24.89
N HIS A 25 -35.88 10.19 25.40
CA HIS A 25 -34.66 10.21 26.20
C HIS A 25 -34.84 9.29 27.40
N ILE A 26 -33.94 8.31 27.49
CA ILE A 26 -33.89 7.39 28.62
C ILE A 26 -33.34 8.18 29.81
N ASP A 27 -34.12 8.23 30.89
CA ASP A 27 -33.72 8.80 32.16
C ASP A 27 -32.63 7.93 32.79
N THR A 28 -31.39 8.42 32.73
CA THR A 28 -30.19 7.70 33.19
C THR A 28 -30.25 7.38 34.68
N GLU A 29 -30.84 8.25 35.50
CA GLU A 29 -30.95 8.04 36.95
C GLU A 29 -31.96 6.94 37.27
N LYS A 30 -33.10 6.91 36.58
CA LYS A 30 -34.09 5.83 36.77
C LYS A 30 -33.55 4.49 36.31
N VAL A 31 -32.82 4.44 35.20
CA VAL A 31 -32.19 3.20 34.74
C VAL A 31 -31.16 2.71 35.75
N GLN A 32 -30.29 3.60 36.25
CA GLN A 32 -29.29 3.26 37.25
C GLN A 32 -29.94 2.74 38.54
N LYS A 33 -31.00 3.39 39.00
CA LYS A 33 -31.76 2.96 40.19
C LYS A 33 -32.41 1.59 40.01
N LEU A 34 -32.95 1.30 38.83
CA LEU A 34 -33.58 0.02 38.52
C LEU A 34 -32.55 -1.11 38.38
N ILE A 35 -31.36 -0.79 37.87
CA ILE A 35 -30.20 -1.69 37.86
C ILE A 35 -29.75 -1.99 39.30
N GLU A 36 -29.60 -0.97 40.14
CA GLU A 36 -29.22 -1.11 41.55
C GLU A 36 -30.26 -1.90 42.35
N GLU A 37 -31.54 -1.63 42.14
CA GLU A 37 -32.65 -2.36 42.75
C GLU A 37 -32.69 -3.83 42.29
N GLY A 38 -32.42 -4.11 41.02
CA GLY A 38 -32.29 -5.46 40.47
C GLY A 38 -31.08 -6.22 41.02
N LEU A 39 -29.95 -5.53 41.20
CA LEU A 39 -28.73 -6.09 41.80
C LEU A 39 -28.92 -6.42 43.29
N ALA A 40 -29.62 -5.56 44.03
CA ALA A 40 -29.92 -5.73 45.45
C ALA A 40 -30.95 -6.84 45.71
N LYS A 41 -32.03 -6.91 44.93
CA LYS A 41 -33.10 -7.92 45.11
C LYS A 41 -32.68 -9.34 44.77
N SER A 42 -31.60 -9.52 44.01
CA SER A 42 -31.20 -10.81 43.47
C SER A 42 -30.02 -11.48 44.19
N ASN A 43 -29.47 -10.91 45.27
CA ASN A 43 -28.18 -11.34 45.86
C ASN A 43 -27.07 -11.50 44.78
N LEU A 44 -27.19 -10.71 43.70
CA LEU A 44 -26.41 -10.89 42.48
C LEU A 44 -25.10 -10.13 42.56
N GLN A 45 -24.96 -9.14 43.44
CA GLN A 45 -23.70 -8.45 43.73
C GLN A 45 -22.60 -9.44 44.13
N THR A 46 -22.89 -10.39 45.01
CA THR A 46 -21.92 -11.41 45.45
C THR A 46 -21.57 -12.41 44.35
N ARG A 47 -22.50 -12.70 43.42
CA ARG A 47 -22.26 -13.56 42.23
C ARG A 47 -21.58 -12.82 41.09
N LEU A 48 -21.81 -11.51 40.93
CA LEU A 48 -21.20 -10.66 39.90
C LEU A 48 -19.78 -10.23 40.27
N LEU A 49 -19.47 -10.05 41.57
CA LEU A 49 -18.08 -9.88 42.02
C LEU A 49 -17.25 -11.15 41.77
N SER A 50 -17.89 -12.33 41.70
CA SER A 50 -17.25 -13.60 41.31
C SER A 50 -17.20 -13.80 39.78
N LEU A 51 -17.93 -13.00 39.01
CA LEU A 51 -17.91 -13.04 37.55
C LEU A 51 -17.00 -11.93 37.07
N LYS A 52 -15.80 -12.31 36.61
CA LYS A 52 -14.92 -11.42 35.85
C LYS A 52 -15.78 -10.65 34.84
N PRO A 53 -15.70 -9.30 34.78
CA PRO A 53 -16.42 -8.53 33.78
C PRO A 53 -16.22 -9.18 32.41
N PRO A 54 -17.27 -9.40 31.60
CA PRO A 54 -17.09 -9.99 30.28
C PRO A 54 -16.10 -9.11 29.54
N ALA A 55 -14.94 -9.68 29.21
CA ALA A 55 -13.91 -8.95 28.47
C ALA A 55 -14.56 -8.38 27.21
N PRO A 56 -14.27 -7.12 26.85
CA PRO A 56 -14.78 -6.55 25.61
C PRO A 56 -14.45 -7.51 24.48
N ARG A 57 -15.48 -8.04 23.84
CA ARG A 57 -15.37 -9.10 22.84
C ARG A 57 -15.49 -8.46 21.48
N ILE A 58 -14.45 -8.58 20.68
CA ILE A 58 -14.49 -8.20 19.27
C ILE A 58 -15.56 -9.06 18.60
N VAL A 59 -16.55 -8.41 17.99
CA VAL A 59 -17.52 -9.09 17.13
C VAL A 59 -16.79 -9.33 15.81
N PRO A 60 -16.59 -10.59 15.38
CA PRO A 60 -15.99 -10.87 14.09
C PRO A 60 -16.80 -10.15 13.01
N MET A 61 -16.16 -9.34 12.17
CA MET A 61 -16.82 -8.89 10.95
C MET A 61 -17.07 -10.12 10.07
N GLU A 62 -18.28 -10.23 9.56
CA GLU A 62 -18.69 -11.23 8.57
C GLU A 62 -17.60 -11.34 7.49
N LEU A 63 -17.09 -12.56 7.25
CA LEU A 63 -16.11 -12.80 6.19
C LEU A 63 -16.68 -12.24 4.88
N HIS A 64 -15.96 -11.33 4.23
CA HIS A 64 -16.25 -10.99 2.85
C HIS A 64 -16.13 -12.28 2.02
N MET A 65 -17.27 -12.89 1.70
CA MET A 65 -17.34 -14.07 0.86
C MET A 65 -16.77 -13.71 -0.50
N THR A 66 -15.50 -14.03 -0.74
CA THR A 66 -14.96 -14.02 -2.08
C THR A 66 -15.63 -15.17 -2.82
N SER A 67 -16.48 -14.76 -3.78
CA SER A 67 -17.22 -15.57 -4.75
C SER A 67 -16.52 -16.88 -5.12
N ALA A 68 -16.83 -17.94 -4.38
CA ALA A 68 -16.29 -19.28 -4.55
C ALA A 68 -17.38 -20.24 -5.05
N MET A 69 -18.17 -19.82 -6.05
CA MET A 69 -18.98 -20.76 -6.80
C MET A 69 -18.88 -20.41 -8.28
N ASP A 70 -18.45 -21.41 -9.05
CA ASP A 70 -18.47 -21.49 -10.53
C ASP A 70 -17.17 -21.27 -11.34
N ASN A 71 -16.04 -21.87 -10.90
CA ASN A 71 -14.73 -21.60 -11.53
C ASN A 71 -13.96 -22.82 -12.11
N ARG A 72 -14.51 -24.04 -12.13
CA ARG A 72 -13.70 -25.24 -12.44
C ARG A 72 -13.07 -25.29 -13.85
N HIS A 73 -13.70 -24.71 -14.88
CA HIS A 73 -13.14 -24.68 -16.25
C HIS A 73 -12.33 -23.41 -16.56
N ILE A 74 -12.63 -22.29 -15.90
CA ILE A 74 -11.92 -21.00 -16.02
C ILE A 74 -10.57 -21.06 -15.29
N VAL A 75 -10.51 -21.80 -14.16
CA VAL A 75 -9.29 -21.98 -13.35
C VAL A 75 -8.19 -22.75 -14.09
N SER A 76 -8.53 -23.72 -14.95
CA SER A 76 -7.50 -24.50 -15.67
C SER A 76 -6.77 -23.67 -16.74
N ASN A 77 -7.51 -22.86 -17.51
CA ASN A 77 -6.93 -21.97 -18.53
C ASN A 77 -6.16 -20.81 -17.89
N SER A 78 -6.62 -20.28 -16.76
CA SER A 78 -5.86 -19.28 -16.01
C SER A 78 -4.59 -19.88 -15.39
N ALA A 79 -4.65 -21.09 -14.82
CA ALA A 79 -3.49 -21.79 -14.27
C ALA A 79 -2.40 -22.02 -15.32
N ARG A 80 -2.75 -22.51 -16.53
CA ARG A 80 -1.76 -22.67 -17.61
C ARG A 80 -1.12 -21.34 -18.03
N ARG A 81 -1.90 -20.26 -18.08
CA ARG A 81 -1.38 -18.91 -18.39
C ARG A 81 -0.44 -18.40 -17.30
N LEU A 82 -0.76 -18.65 -16.03
CA LEU A 82 0.10 -18.33 -14.89
C LEU A 82 1.39 -19.16 -14.91
N GLU A 83 1.33 -20.42 -15.31
CA GLU A 83 2.52 -21.27 -15.47
C GLU A 83 3.43 -20.77 -16.60
N VAL A 84 2.86 -20.35 -17.74
CA VAL A 84 3.63 -19.73 -18.83
C VAL A 84 4.28 -18.41 -18.39
N LEU A 85 3.58 -17.59 -17.59
CA LEU A 85 4.12 -16.38 -16.97
C LEU A 85 5.33 -16.71 -16.09
N LYS A 86 5.18 -17.64 -15.15
CA LYS A 86 6.26 -18.07 -14.24
C LYS A 86 7.49 -18.57 -14.99
N ASN A 87 7.29 -19.44 -15.97
CA ASN A 87 8.37 -19.98 -16.79
C ASN A 87 9.08 -18.89 -17.60
N CYS A 88 8.35 -17.93 -18.17
CA CYS A 88 8.94 -16.80 -18.87
C CYS A 88 9.84 -15.95 -17.95
N ILE A 89 9.35 -15.62 -16.75
CA ILE A 89 10.11 -14.86 -15.75
C ILE A 89 11.38 -15.63 -15.36
N ASN A 90 11.27 -16.93 -15.06
CA ASN A 90 12.43 -17.77 -14.76
C ASN A 90 13.44 -17.79 -15.91
N CYS A 91 12.99 -17.91 -17.17
CA CYS A 91 13.89 -17.82 -18.33
C CYS A 91 14.60 -16.47 -18.41
N ILE A 92 13.96 -15.35 -18.05
CA ILE A 92 14.60 -14.03 -18.00
C ILE A 92 15.74 -14.05 -16.96
N PHE A 93 15.46 -14.47 -15.73
CA PHE A 93 16.44 -14.45 -14.63
C PHE A 93 17.54 -15.52 -14.75
N GLU A 94 17.30 -16.62 -15.48
CA GLU A 94 18.31 -17.62 -15.85
C GLU A 94 19.16 -17.22 -17.07
N ASN A 95 18.97 -16.01 -17.60
CA ASN A 95 19.60 -15.50 -18.82
C ASN A 95 19.31 -16.31 -20.10
N LYS A 96 18.19 -17.04 -20.13
CA LYS A 96 17.66 -17.76 -21.31
C LYS A 96 16.78 -16.83 -22.15
N ILE A 97 17.35 -15.71 -22.61
CA ILE A 97 16.60 -14.63 -23.27
C ILE A 97 15.83 -15.09 -24.52
N SER A 98 16.42 -15.98 -25.32
CA SER A 98 15.77 -16.51 -26.52
C SER A 98 14.49 -17.28 -26.20
N ASP A 99 14.46 -18.03 -25.11
CA ASP A 99 13.29 -18.80 -24.71
C ASP A 99 12.23 -17.92 -24.04
N ALA A 100 12.66 -16.94 -23.24
CA ALA A 100 11.78 -15.90 -22.71
C ALA A 100 11.06 -15.15 -23.84
N ARG A 101 11.78 -14.75 -24.90
CA ARG A 101 11.22 -14.02 -26.05
C ARG A 101 10.16 -14.82 -26.81
N LYS A 102 10.26 -16.16 -26.87
CA LYS A 102 9.24 -17.01 -27.51
C LYS A 102 7.91 -16.96 -26.79
N THR A 103 7.92 -16.93 -25.46
CA THR A 103 6.71 -16.92 -24.61
C THR A 103 6.23 -15.52 -24.26
N PHE A 104 7.08 -14.50 -24.43
CA PHE A 104 6.80 -13.11 -24.05
C PHE A 104 5.48 -12.54 -24.60
N PRO A 105 5.12 -12.70 -25.90
CA PRO A 105 3.84 -12.18 -26.40
C PRO A 105 2.62 -12.88 -25.80
N ALA A 106 2.75 -14.14 -25.40
CA ALA A 106 1.69 -14.86 -24.69
C ALA A 106 1.53 -14.33 -23.27
N VAL A 107 2.64 -14.00 -22.60
CA VAL A 107 2.66 -13.40 -21.27
C VAL A 107 2.03 -12.01 -21.28
N LEU A 108 2.41 -11.12 -22.21
CA LEU A 108 1.79 -9.78 -22.32
C LEU A 108 0.26 -9.88 -22.49
N ARG A 109 -0.22 -10.84 -23.28
CA ARG A 109 -1.67 -11.08 -23.39
C ARG A 109 -2.31 -11.60 -22.11
N ALA A 110 -1.59 -12.39 -21.31
CA ALA A 110 -2.07 -12.90 -20.03
C ALA A 110 -2.16 -11.80 -18.97
N LEU A 111 -1.29 -10.79 -19.01
CA LEU A 111 -1.25 -9.65 -18.08
C LEU A 111 -2.49 -8.75 -18.13
N LYS A 112 -3.38 -8.92 -19.11
CA LYS A 112 -4.71 -8.29 -19.08
C LYS A 112 -5.56 -8.75 -17.88
N SER A 113 -5.27 -9.94 -17.35
CA SER A 113 -5.94 -10.46 -16.15
C SER A 113 -5.30 -9.92 -14.87
N ARG A 114 -6.13 -9.47 -13.92
CA ARG A 114 -5.69 -9.06 -12.57
C ARG A 114 -4.84 -10.13 -11.89
N ALA A 115 -5.28 -11.39 -11.94
CA ALA A 115 -4.57 -12.50 -11.31
C ALA A 115 -3.16 -12.68 -11.88
N ALA A 116 -2.98 -12.46 -13.19
CA ALA A 116 -1.67 -12.54 -13.83
C ALA A 116 -0.76 -11.36 -13.47
N ARG A 117 -1.31 -10.15 -13.29
CA ARG A 117 -0.53 -8.99 -12.84
C ARG A 117 -0.05 -9.11 -11.40
N LEU A 118 -0.93 -9.56 -10.51
CA LEU A 118 -0.54 -9.83 -9.12
C LEU A 118 0.49 -10.97 -9.06
N ALA A 119 0.28 -12.05 -9.83
CA ALA A 119 1.26 -13.12 -9.94
C ALA A 119 2.61 -12.63 -10.48
N LEU A 120 2.63 -11.74 -11.48
CA LEU A 120 3.87 -11.12 -11.97
C LEU A 120 4.61 -10.42 -10.83
N CYS A 121 3.91 -9.61 -10.03
CA CYS A 121 4.53 -8.91 -8.90
C CYS A 121 5.10 -9.90 -7.87
N THR A 122 4.35 -10.96 -7.55
CA THR A 122 4.81 -12.01 -6.62
C THR A 122 6.05 -12.75 -7.13
N GLU A 123 6.09 -13.10 -8.41
CA GLU A 123 7.22 -13.81 -9.00
C GLU A 123 8.45 -12.89 -9.12
N LEU A 124 8.27 -11.62 -9.52
CA LEU A 124 9.37 -10.64 -9.54
C LEU A 124 9.95 -10.40 -8.14
N ALA A 125 9.12 -10.32 -7.11
CA ALA A 125 9.57 -10.12 -5.73
C ALA A 125 10.52 -11.23 -5.23
N GLN A 126 10.34 -12.47 -5.70
CA GLN A 126 11.22 -13.59 -5.34
C GLN A 126 12.65 -13.42 -5.90
N HIS A 127 12.80 -12.68 -7.01
CA HIS A 127 14.09 -12.44 -7.67
C HIS A 127 14.79 -11.16 -7.21
N VAL A 128 14.20 -10.41 -6.27
CA VAL A 128 14.85 -9.23 -5.65
C VAL A 128 15.82 -9.62 -4.54
N VAL A 129 15.70 -10.82 -3.97
CA VAL A 129 16.55 -11.26 -2.85
C VAL A 129 17.94 -11.67 -3.36
N GLY A 130 18.99 -11.00 -2.86
CA GLY A 130 20.41 -11.25 -3.19
C GLY A 130 20.93 -10.43 -4.37
N ASN A 131 22.00 -10.90 -5.03
CA ASN A 131 22.63 -10.19 -6.17
C ASN A 131 21.81 -10.17 -7.47
N LYS A 132 20.60 -10.74 -7.47
CA LYS A 132 19.75 -10.90 -8.67
C LYS A 132 18.98 -9.64 -9.07
N ALA A 133 19.00 -8.60 -8.24
CA ALA A 133 18.36 -7.32 -8.54
C ALA A 133 19.14 -6.50 -9.58
N MET A 134 20.44 -6.78 -9.79
CA MET A 134 21.27 -6.17 -10.83
C MET A 134 21.20 -6.99 -12.12
N LEU A 135 20.47 -6.48 -13.10
CA LEU A 135 20.13 -7.16 -14.34
C LEU A 135 21.06 -6.79 -15.49
N GLU A 136 21.28 -7.75 -16.41
CA GLU A 136 21.86 -7.45 -17.72
C GLU A 136 20.91 -6.63 -18.59
N HIS A 137 21.44 -5.95 -19.61
CA HIS A 137 20.68 -5.06 -20.48
C HIS A 137 19.40 -5.71 -21.04
N GLN A 138 19.50 -6.94 -21.57
CA GLN A 138 18.36 -7.65 -22.15
C GLN A 138 17.35 -8.12 -21.10
N GLN A 139 17.80 -8.52 -19.91
CA GLN A 139 16.93 -8.92 -18.80
C GLN A 139 16.13 -7.71 -18.31
N PHE A 140 16.82 -6.59 -18.10
CA PHE A 140 16.24 -5.33 -17.65
C PHE A 140 15.14 -4.86 -18.61
N ASP A 141 15.40 -4.85 -19.92
CA ASP A 141 14.42 -4.42 -20.92
C ASP A 141 13.14 -5.27 -20.90
N LEU A 142 13.27 -6.59 -20.69
CA LEU A 142 12.12 -7.49 -20.60
C LEU A 142 11.34 -7.27 -19.30
N VAL A 143 12.03 -7.12 -18.16
CA VAL A 143 11.40 -6.86 -16.85
C VAL A 143 10.65 -5.53 -16.88
N VAL A 144 11.28 -4.45 -17.33
CA VAL A 144 10.63 -3.13 -17.47
C VAL A 144 9.41 -3.19 -18.37
N ARG A 145 9.48 -3.91 -19.50
CA ARG A 145 8.35 -4.07 -20.40
C ARG A 145 7.19 -4.83 -19.76
N LEU A 146 7.46 -5.83 -18.92
CA LEU A 146 6.42 -6.53 -18.14
C LEU A 146 5.80 -5.62 -17.08
N MET A 147 6.61 -4.84 -16.35
CA MET A 147 6.13 -3.88 -15.35
C MET A 147 5.24 -2.80 -15.98
N ASN A 148 5.67 -2.21 -17.11
CA ASN A 148 4.88 -1.24 -17.85
C ASN A 148 3.54 -1.82 -18.33
N CYS A 149 3.54 -3.03 -18.89
CA CYS A 149 2.31 -3.70 -19.30
C CYS A 149 1.34 -3.93 -18.13
N ALA A 150 1.86 -4.28 -16.95
CA ALA A 150 1.04 -4.51 -15.77
C ALA A 150 0.37 -3.22 -15.25
N LEU A 151 1.04 -2.06 -15.40
CA LEU A 151 0.51 -0.76 -15.01
C LEU A 151 -0.56 -0.24 -15.99
N GLN A 152 -0.41 -0.47 -17.31
CA GLN A 152 -1.33 0.07 -18.33
C GLN A 152 -2.74 -0.53 -18.30
N ASP A 153 -2.90 -1.82 -17.95
CA ASP A 153 -4.19 -2.52 -18.04
C ASP A 153 -5.08 -2.36 -16.77
N GLY A 154 -4.89 -1.30 -15.97
CA GLY A 154 -5.66 -1.03 -14.74
C GLY A 154 -7.16 -0.84 -15.02
N SER A 155 -8.02 -1.77 -14.57
CA SER A 155 -9.47 -1.54 -14.54
C SER A 155 -9.82 -0.74 -13.29
N SER A 156 -10.76 0.20 -13.40
CA SER A 156 -11.19 1.15 -12.35
C SER A 156 -11.80 0.53 -11.09
N MET A 157 -11.90 -0.81 -10.98
CA MET A 157 -12.50 -1.49 -9.83
C MET A 157 -11.52 -1.82 -8.69
N ASP A 158 -10.20 -1.61 -8.86
CA ASP A 158 -9.20 -1.90 -7.82
C ASP A 158 -7.90 -1.12 -8.14
N GLU A 159 -7.99 0.20 -8.00
CA GLU A 159 -7.16 1.20 -8.71
C GLU A 159 -5.65 1.13 -8.44
N TYR A 160 -5.21 0.50 -7.34
CA TYR A 160 -3.84 0.71 -6.83
C TYR A 160 -3.06 -0.55 -6.43
N GLY A 161 -3.69 -1.73 -6.33
CA GLY A 161 -3.02 -2.93 -5.78
C GLY A 161 -1.79 -3.40 -6.57
N VAL A 162 -1.84 -3.33 -7.90
CA VAL A 162 -0.70 -3.70 -8.77
C VAL A 162 0.41 -2.65 -8.67
N ALA A 163 0.07 -1.35 -8.68
CA ALA A 163 1.04 -0.27 -8.56
C ALA A 163 1.77 -0.31 -7.21
N ALA A 164 1.04 -0.57 -6.11
CA ALA A 164 1.61 -0.73 -4.78
C ALA A 164 2.59 -1.91 -4.71
N ALA A 165 2.26 -3.04 -5.33
CA ALA A 165 3.14 -4.21 -5.38
C ALA A 165 4.40 -4.00 -6.25
N LEU A 166 4.31 -3.16 -7.30
CA LEU A 166 5.44 -2.84 -8.18
C LEU A 166 6.38 -1.77 -7.59
N LEU A 167 5.88 -0.92 -6.69
CA LEU A 167 6.64 0.18 -6.09
C LEU A 167 7.97 -0.24 -5.43
N PRO A 168 8.04 -1.28 -4.58
CA PRO A 168 9.32 -1.78 -4.06
C PRO A 168 10.21 -2.39 -5.15
N LEU A 169 9.60 -3.04 -6.16
CA LEU A 169 10.32 -3.70 -7.24
C LEU A 169 11.01 -2.69 -8.18
N ALA A 170 10.36 -1.55 -8.43
CA ALA A 170 10.88 -0.47 -9.26
C ALA A 170 12.17 0.17 -8.71
N ASN A 171 12.30 0.19 -7.38
CA ASN A 171 13.50 0.67 -6.69
C ASN A 171 14.57 -0.41 -6.52
N ALA A 172 14.19 -1.68 -6.58
CA ALA A 172 15.11 -2.80 -6.46
C ALA A 172 15.82 -3.13 -7.78
N PHE A 173 15.07 -3.26 -8.88
CA PHE A 173 15.65 -3.68 -10.15
C PHE A 173 16.45 -2.56 -10.80
N CYS A 174 17.71 -2.86 -11.12
CA CYS A 174 18.61 -1.93 -11.76
C CYS A 174 19.53 -2.61 -12.78
N ARG A 175 20.15 -1.84 -13.66
CA ARG A 175 21.20 -2.29 -14.57
C ARG A 175 22.38 -1.34 -14.53
N LYS A 176 23.58 -1.86 -14.75
CA LYS A 176 24.78 -1.05 -14.93
C LYS A 176 24.93 -0.67 -16.40
N LEU A 177 25.11 0.62 -16.70
CA LEU A 177 25.30 1.13 -18.06
C LEU A 177 26.79 1.25 -18.37
N CYS A 178 27.44 2.31 -17.88
CA CYS A 178 28.88 2.56 -18.00
C CYS A 178 29.52 2.72 -16.62
N THR A 179 30.79 3.14 -16.54
CA THR A 179 31.58 3.23 -15.30
C THR A 179 30.87 4.04 -14.22
N GLY A 180 30.25 3.34 -13.27
CA GLY A 180 29.58 3.93 -12.10
C GLY A 180 28.12 4.35 -12.33
N VAL A 181 27.58 4.22 -13.55
CA VAL A 181 26.19 4.63 -13.84
C VAL A 181 25.25 3.44 -13.70
N ILE A 182 24.27 3.57 -12.80
CA ILE A 182 23.22 2.59 -12.56
C ILE A 182 21.88 3.20 -12.99
N GLN A 183 21.14 2.48 -13.82
CA GLN A 183 19.78 2.82 -14.18
C GLN A 183 18.81 1.92 -13.43
N PHE A 184 17.85 2.52 -12.74
CA PHE A 184 16.80 1.81 -12.00
C PHE A 184 15.53 1.67 -12.84
N ALA A 185 14.75 0.63 -12.57
CA ALA A 185 13.50 0.35 -13.27
C ALA A 185 12.47 1.48 -13.09
N TYR A 186 12.48 2.20 -11.95
CA TYR A 186 11.61 3.35 -11.75
C TYR A 186 11.74 4.39 -12.86
N THR A 187 12.95 4.62 -13.41
CA THR A 187 13.20 5.59 -14.50
C THR A 187 12.47 5.27 -15.80
N CYS A 188 12.02 4.02 -15.98
CA CYS A 188 11.34 3.57 -17.19
C CYS A 188 9.83 3.42 -17.02
N ILE A 189 9.29 3.71 -15.84
CA ILE A 189 7.86 3.61 -15.52
C ILE A 189 7.29 4.92 -14.97
N GLN A 190 8.06 6.02 -14.93
CA GLN A 190 7.64 7.30 -14.35
C GLN A 190 6.42 7.93 -15.04
N GLU A 191 6.21 7.64 -16.32
CA GLU A 191 5.14 8.25 -17.14
C GLU A 191 3.72 7.76 -16.79
N HIS A 192 3.56 6.81 -15.85
CA HIS A 192 2.22 6.34 -15.46
C HIS A 192 1.49 7.35 -14.56
N ALA A 193 0.26 7.68 -14.94
CA ALA A 193 -0.59 8.63 -14.22
C ALA A 193 -0.85 8.26 -12.74
N VAL A 194 -0.77 6.97 -12.40
CA VAL A 194 -0.96 6.47 -11.01
C VAL A 194 0.01 7.13 -10.02
N TRP A 195 1.22 7.50 -10.46
CA TRP A 195 2.20 8.14 -9.58
C TRP A 195 1.83 9.59 -9.24
N THR A 196 1.05 10.26 -10.08
CA THR A 196 0.55 11.62 -9.76
C THR A 196 -0.69 11.61 -8.86
N ASN A 197 -1.25 10.43 -8.58
CA ASN A 197 -2.44 10.29 -7.77
C ASN A 197 -2.09 10.29 -6.28
N GLN A 198 -2.60 11.28 -5.55
CA GLN A 198 -2.38 11.39 -4.11
C GLN A 198 -3.01 10.24 -3.31
N GLN A 199 -4.20 9.77 -3.69
CA GLN A 199 -4.90 8.69 -2.99
C GLN A 199 -4.13 7.36 -3.07
N PHE A 200 -3.45 7.13 -4.19
CA PHE A 200 -2.55 5.99 -4.35
C PHE A 200 -1.47 5.97 -3.26
N TRP A 201 -0.75 7.09 -3.12
CA TRP A 201 0.37 7.19 -2.17
C TRP A 201 -0.09 7.00 -0.73
N GLU A 202 -1.21 7.62 -0.37
CA GLU A 202 -1.80 7.48 0.97
C GLU A 202 -2.23 6.03 1.24
N ALA A 203 -2.96 5.40 0.31
CA ALA A 203 -3.41 4.02 0.47
C ALA A 203 -2.22 3.05 0.57
N ALA A 204 -1.21 3.19 -0.28
CA ALA A 204 -0.01 2.35 -0.25
C ALA A 204 0.81 2.57 1.02
N PHE A 205 0.95 3.83 1.46
CA PHE A 205 1.61 4.18 2.70
C PHE A 205 0.94 3.55 3.91
N TYR A 206 -0.38 3.74 4.08
CA TYR A 206 -1.11 3.18 5.22
C TYR A 206 -1.13 1.66 5.21
N GLN A 207 -1.16 1.03 4.03
CA GLN A 207 -1.04 -0.42 3.92
C GLN A 207 0.33 -0.92 4.42
N ASP A 208 1.41 -0.24 4.06
CA ASP A 208 2.77 -0.57 4.50
C ASP A 208 2.96 -0.31 6.01
N VAL A 209 2.55 0.86 6.51
CA VAL A 209 2.59 1.20 7.94
C VAL A 209 1.79 0.19 8.76
N GLN A 210 0.60 -0.18 8.31
CA GLN A 210 -0.20 -1.20 8.97
C GLN A 210 0.54 -2.53 9.06
N ARG A 211 1.18 -2.99 7.97
CA ARG A 211 1.96 -4.23 7.98
C ARG A 211 3.13 -4.14 8.97
N ASP A 212 3.83 -3.02 9.01
CA ASP A 212 5.05 -2.88 9.81
C ASP A 212 4.72 -2.71 11.30
N ILE A 213 3.63 -2.00 11.65
CA ILE A 213 3.07 -1.96 13.01
C ILE A 213 2.61 -3.35 13.44
N LYS A 214 1.92 -4.12 12.57
CA LYS A 214 1.56 -5.51 12.89
C LYS A 214 2.80 -6.34 13.22
N ALA A 215 3.86 -6.22 12.42
CA ALA A 215 5.10 -6.95 12.64
C ALA A 215 5.78 -6.56 13.97
N LEU A 216 5.75 -5.28 14.33
CA LEU A 216 6.26 -4.78 15.61
C LEU A 216 5.61 -5.50 16.80
N TYR A 217 4.28 -5.60 16.81
CA TYR A 217 3.56 -6.28 17.90
C TYR A 217 3.69 -7.80 17.90
N LEU A 218 3.78 -8.43 16.73
CA LEU A 218 4.03 -9.87 16.62
C LEU A 218 5.42 -10.23 17.18
N ASN A 219 6.45 -9.47 16.81
CA ASN A 219 7.82 -9.69 17.28
C ASN A 219 7.96 -9.51 18.80
N ILE A 220 7.27 -8.53 19.38
CA ILE A 220 7.26 -8.30 20.84
C ILE A 220 6.59 -9.48 21.56
N SER A 221 5.55 -10.06 20.99
CA SER A 221 4.84 -11.20 21.58
C SER A 221 5.67 -12.49 21.59
N ASP A 222 6.47 -12.75 20.56
CA ASP A 222 7.35 -13.92 20.50
C ASP A 222 8.55 -13.79 21.47
N ASN A 223 9.12 -12.59 21.60
CA ASN A 223 10.25 -12.35 22.53
C ASN A 223 9.86 -12.50 24.01
N SER A 224 8.59 -12.24 24.36
CA SER A 224 8.10 -12.36 25.74
C SER A 224 7.92 -13.82 26.22
N HIS A 225 8.10 -14.81 25.35
CA HIS A 225 7.97 -16.24 25.68
C HIS A 225 9.32 -16.97 25.88
N HIS A 226 10.46 -16.30 25.69
CA HIS A 226 11.79 -16.93 25.79
C HIS A 226 12.48 -16.82 27.16
N THR A 227 11.85 -16.19 28.17
CA THR A 227 12.45 -15.97 29.50
C THR A 227 11.87 -16.82 30.64
N ALA A 228 11.08 -17.87 30.36
CA ALA A 228 10.61 -18.79 31.39
C ALA A 228 11.41 -20.11 31.40
N SER A 229 12.37 -20.20 32.31
CA SER A 229 13.13 -21.41 32.67
C SER A 229 12.23 -22.61 33.06
N PRO A 230 12.73 -23.87 32.98
CA PRO A 230 11.91 -25.07 33.09
C PRO A 230 11.80 -25.55 34.54
N ILE A 231 10.65 -25.41 35.19
CA ILE A 231 10.36 -26.09 36.47
C ILE A 231 8.90 -26.60 36.51
N SER A 232 8.79 -27.93 36.58
CA SER A 232 7.82 -28.81 37.26
C SER A 232 6.30 -28.59 37.16
N PRO A 233 5.49 -29.65 36.90
CA PRO A 233 4.06 -29.56 36.71
C PRO A 233 3.29 -29.72 38.04
N LYS A 234 2.61 -28.67 38.51
CA LYS A 234 1.44 -28.82 39.37
C LYS A 234 0.55 -27.57 39.40
N GLU A 235 -0.63 -27.73 38.80
CA GLU A 235 -1.91 -27.11 39.15
C GLU A 235 -1.93 -25.61 39.46
N ALA A 236 -2.03 -24.80 38.40
CA ALA A 236 -2.73 -23.52 38.44
C ALA A 236 -3.41 -23.31 37.08
N LYS A 237 -4.74 -23.39 37.06
CA LYS A 237 -5.59 -23.22 35.89
C LYS A 237 -5.73 -21.73 35.56
N GLU A 238 -4.61 -21.09 35.21
CA GLU A 238 -4.62 -19.80 34.53
C GLU A 238 -4.81 -20.04 33.04
N PHE A 239 -5.73 -19.27 32.45
CA PHE A 239 -6.08 -19.29 31.04
C PHE A 239 -4.85 -19.02 30.16
N SER A 240 -4.12 -20.08 29.87
CA SER A 240 -2.97 -20.08 28.98
C SER A 240 -3.46 -19.91 27.55
N TRP A 241 -2.85 -18.97 26.85
CA TRP A 241 -3.11 -18.54 25.47
C TRP A 241 -2.97 -19.68 24.44
N LYS A 242 -2.58 -20.89 24.88
CA LYS A 242 -2.35 -22.06 24.04
C LYS A 242 -3.63 -22.70 23.49
N ASP A 243 -4.77 -22.60 24.18
CA ASP A 243 -5.99 -23.27 23.71
C ASP A 243 -6.71 -22.57 22.54
N ARG A 244 -6.37 -21.31 22.23
CA ARG A 244 -6.86 -20.66 20.99
C ARG A 244 -6.03 -21.01 19.74
N LYS A 245 -4.76 -21.38 19.89
CA LYS A 245 -3.88 -21.70 18.74
C LYS A 245 -4.24 -23.04 18.08
N ASN A 246 -4.90 -23.96 18.79
CA ASN A 246 -5.22 -25.28 18.25
C ASN A 246 -6.51 -25.33 17.40
N LEU A 247 -7.33 -24.26 17.37
CA LEU A 247 -8.47 -24.14 16.46
C LEU A 247 -8.31 -23.01 15.42
N SER A 248 -7.35 -22.08 15.61
CA SER A 248 -7.07 -20.95 14.71
C SER A 248 -5.68 -21.00 14.07
N ARG A 249 -5.26 -22.16 13.57
CA ARG A 249 -3.98 -22.32 12.86
C ARG A 249 -3.98 -21.72 11.43
N ALA A 250 -4.61 -20.57 11.18
CA ALA A 250 -4.66 -20.05 9.80
C ALA A 250 -4.72 -18.53 9.60
N GLN A 251 -4.90 -17.69 10.63
CA GLN A 251 -5.01 -16.25 10.39
C GLN A 251 -4.15 -15.46 11.39
N GLU A 252 -3.16 -14.74 10.86
CA GLU A 252 -2.45 -13.70 11.62
C GLU A 252 -3.47 -12.70 12.18
N PRO A 253 -3.28 -12.20 13.42
CA PRO A 253 -4.20 -11.24 14.00
C PRO A 253 -4.34 -10.02 13.10
N SER A 254 -5.55 -9.51 12.93
CA SER A 254 -5.81 -8.28 12.17
C SER A 254 -5.23 -7.08 12.90
N ALA A 255 -4.88 -6.01 12.17
CA ALA A 255 -4.42 -4.75 12.78
C ALA A 255 -5.42 -4.21 13.81
N LEU A 256 -6.72 -4.36 13.53
CA LEU A 256 -7.79 -3.97 14.46
C LEU A 256 -7.83 -4.83 15.73
N GLU A 257 -7.50 -6.12 15.62
CA GLU A 257 -7.43 -7.02 16.78
C GLU A 257 -6.23 -6.69 17.66
N ILE A 258 -5.08 -6.37 17.05
CA ILE A 258 -3.89 -5.90 17.77
C ILE A 258 -4.21 -4.59 18.50
N ALA A 259 -4.81 -3.62 17.80
CA ALA A 259 -5.19 -2.34 18.40
C ALA A 259 -6.16 -2.52 19.57
N ALA A 260 -7.22 -3.31 19.40
CA ALA A 260 -8.18 -3.59 20.46
C ALA A 260 -7.54 -4.26 21.68
N GLU A 261 -6.60 -5.18 21.47
CA GLU A 261 -5.86 -5.81 22.56
C GLU A 261 -4.94 -4.81 23.26
N GLN A 262 -4.19 -3.98 22.52
CA GLN A 262 -3.34 -2.95 23.10
C GLN A 262 -4.15 -1.96 23.93
N MET A 263 -5.31 -1.49 23.44
CA MET A 263 -6.22 -0.63 24.20
C MET A 263 -6.72 -1.30 25.48
N ARG A 264 -6.97 -2.61 25.45
CA ARG A 264 -7.43 -3.39 26.61
C ARG A 264 -6.37 -3.49 27.70
N ILE A 265 -5.12 -3.69 27.31
CA ILE A 265 -4.01 -3.91 28.25
C ILE A 265 -3.22 -2.62 28.56
N TRP A 266 -3.48 -1.52 27.86
CA TRP A 266 -2.71 -0.26 27.94
C TRP A 266 -2.44 0.16 29.38
N ASN A 267 -3.50 0.32 30.18
CA ASN A 267 -3.41 0.75 31.57
C ASN A 267 -2.73 -0.25 32.53
N SER A 268 -2.47 -1.47 32.07
CA SER A 268 -1.75 -2.51 32.83
C SER A 268 -0.28 -2.65 32.43
N ILE A 269 0.15 -1.97 31.36
CA ILE A 269 1.55 -1.93 30.93
C ILE A 269 2.28 -0.87 31.77
N ASP A 270 3.53 -1.17 32.12
CA ASP A 270 4.43 -0.25 32.80
C ASP A 270 4.67 1.05 31.99
N PRO A 271 4.67 2.25 32.61
CA PRO A 271 4.80 3.52 31.90
C PRO A 271 6.06 3.65 31.02
N ASP A 272 7.19 3.03 31.41
CA ASP A 272 8.40 3.06 30.59
C ASP A 272 8.20 2.24 29.31
N LYS A 273 7.54 1.09 29.43
CA LYS A 273 7.18 0.24 28.29
C LYS A 273 6.12 0.88 27.39
N GLN A 274 5.15 1.62 27.96
CA GLN A 274 4.20 2.41 27.16
C GLN A 274 4.93 3.46 26.32
N THR A 275 5.86 4.19 26.93
CA THR A 275 6.65 5.21 26.22
C THR A 275 7.50 4.59 25.11
N GLN A 276 8.14 3.45 25.37
CA GLN A 276 8.89 2.71 24.36
C GLN A 276 8.00 2.26 23.19
N LEU A 277 6.79 1.78 23.46
CA LEU A 277 5.84 1.39 22.41
C LEU A 277 5.44 2.58 21.54
N VAL A 278 5.06 3.71 22.16
CA VAL A 278 4.72 4.96 21.43
C VAL A 278 5.89 5.39 20.54
N ASN A 279 7.10 5.46 21.09
CA ASN A 279 8.28 5.85 20.32
C ASN A 279 8.56 4.87 19.17
N SER A 280 8.32 3.58 19.37
CA SER A 280 8.54 2.56 18.34
C SER A 280 7.49 2.60 17.22
N GLU A 281 6.23 2.88 17.54
CA GLU A 281 5.16 3.12 16.56
C GLU A 281 5.44 4.39 15.76
N GLU A 282 5.80 5.47 16.44
CA GLU A 282 6.13 6.76 15.83
C GLU A 282 7.35 6.64 14.90
N SER A 283 8.42 5.98 15.35
CA SER A 283 9.60 5.70 14.53
C SER A 283 9.27 4.87 13.28
N THR A 284 8.36 3.90 13.41
CA THR A 284 7.90 3.07 12.28
C THR A 284 7.18 3.93 11.25
N LEU A 285 6.28 4.81 11.69
CA LEU A 285 5.54 5.71 10.81
C LEU A 285 6.48 6.72 10.14
N TYR A 286 7.36 7.36 10.91
CA TYR A 286 8.32 8.35 10.43
C TYR A 286 9.29 7.77 9.39
N SER A 287 9.88 6.60 9.68
CA SER A 287 10.78 5.92 8.74
C SER A 287 10.07 5.56 7.43
N GLN A 288 8.80 5.14 7.51
CA GLN A 288 8.00 4.87 6.33
C GLN A 288 7.68 6.15 5.53
N ALA A 289 7.47 7.28 6.21
CA ALA A 289 7.20 8.57 5.56
C ALA A 289 8.42 9.05 4.76
N ILE A 290 9.62 8.98 5.33
CA ILE A 290 10.89 9.27 4.62
C ILE A 290 11.03 8.37 3.40
N HIS A 291 10.80 7.08 3.58
CA HIS A 291 10.95 6.11 2.51
C HIS A 291 9.96 6.36 1.36
N TYR A 292 8.71 6.70 1.67
CA TYR A 292 7.73 7.09 0.66
C TYR A 292 8.08 8.41 -0.02
N ALA A 293 8.58 9.41 0.72
CA ALA A 293 9.05 10.66 0.12
C ALA A 293 10.16 10.41 -0.91
N ASN A 294 11.14 9.56 -0.59
CA ASN A 294 12.21 9.19 -1.51
C ASN A 294 11.69 8.48 -2.77
N ARG A 295 10.70 7.58 -2.62
CA ARG A 295 10.05 6.89 -3.73
C ARG A 295 9.26 7.84 -4.62
N MET A 296 8.54 8.79 -4.01
CA MET A 296 7.80 9.83 -4.73
C MET A 296 8.76 10.70 -5.54
N VAL A 297 9.85 11.20 -4.93
CA VAL A 297 10.87 11.97 -5.63
C VAL A 297 11.44 11.17 -6.81
N SER A 298 11.78 9.89 -6.59
CA SER A 298 12.34 9.03 -7.65
C SER A 298 11.39 8.79 -8.81
N LEU A 299 10.07 8.79 -8.59
CA LEU A 299 9.06 8.52 -9.63
C LEU A 299 8.46 9.79 -10.24
N LEU A 300 8.48 10.91 -9.53
CA LEU A 300 7.84 12.15 -9.94
C LEU A 300 8.79 13.18 -10.53
N VAL A 301 10.08 13.15 -10.17
CA VAL A 301 11.06 14.09 -10.75
C VAL A 301 11.35 13.71 -12.20
N PRO A 302 11.03 14.57 -13.19
CA PRO A 302 11.31 14.30 -14.59
C PRO A 302 12.83 14.19 -14.84
N LEU A 303 13.25 13.19 -15.62
CA LEU A 303 14.66 12.95 -15.93
C LEU A 303 15.30 14.07 -16.78
N ASP A 304 14.48 14.84 -17.50
CA ASP A 304 14.93 15.91 -18.39
C ASP A 304 15.44 17.17 -17.67
N ILE A 305 15.17 17.30 -16.37
CA ILE A 305 15.69 18.42 -15.56
C ILE A 305 17.23 18.31 -15.43
N ALA A 306 17.77 17.10 -15.41
CA ALA A 306 19.22 16.87 -15.31
C ALA A 306 19.96 17.03 -16.66
N SER A 307 19.28 16.78 -17.79
CA SER A 307 19.91 16.77 -19.12
C SER A 307 20.00 18.14 -19.80
N LYS A 308 19.14 19.09 -19.41
CA LYS A 308 19.14 20.46 -19.97
C LYS A 308 20.17 21.40 -19.34
N SER A 309 20.57 21.17 -18.09
CA SER A 309 21.65 21.94 -17.43
C SER A 309 22.98 21.85 -18.20
N HIS A 310 23.29 20.69 -18.78
CA HIS A 310 24.50 20.51 -19.60
C HIS A 310 24.41 21.06 -21.04
N LYS A 311 23.21 21.34 -21.56
CA LYS A 311 23.04 21.86 -22.92
C LYS A 311 23.15 23.38 -23.01
N MET A 312 22.90 24.12 -21.92
CA MET A 312 23.11 25.58 -21.93
C MET A 312 24.59 25.98 -22.03
N ASP A 313 25.52 25.19 -21.48
CA ASP A 313 26.96 25.46 -21.59
C ASP A 313 27.56 25.11 -22.97
N SER A 314 26.91 24.22 -23.74
CA SER A 314 27.44 23.78 -25.04
C SER A 314 27.00 24.68 -26.22
N ASN A 315 26.01 25.55 -26.04
CA ASN A 315 25.41 26.32 -27.14
C ASN A 315 25.96 27.76 -27.28
N HIS A 316 27.02 28.14 -26.55
CA HIS A 316 27.64 29.48 -26.68
C HIS A 316 28.83 29.54 -27.66
N LEU A 317 29.21 28.45 -28.36
CA LEU A 317 30.47 28.45 -29.14
C LEU A 317 30.40 28.17 -30.64
N ASP A 318 29.23 27.96 -31.26
CA ASP A 318 29.17 27.65 -32.71
C ASP A 318 28.08 28.43 -33.48
N VAL A 319 28.14 29.76 -33.44
CA VAL A 319 27.38 30.62 -34.38
C VAL A 319 28.33 31.53 -35.17
N GLU A 320 29.39 30.97 -35.74
CA GLU A 320 30.09 31.60 -36.87
C GLU A 320 30.68 30.51 -37.77
N ARG A 321 29.95 30.18 -38.86
CA ARG A 321 30.44 29.75 -40.18
C ARG A 321 29.44 28.80 -40.84
N VAL A 322 28.48 29.33 -41.60
CA VAL A 322 28.30 28.91 -43.00
C VAL A 322 27.57 30.03 -43.75
N SER A 323 28.32 30.85 -44.46
CA SER A 323 27.79 31.72 -45.52
C SER A 323 28.57 31.42 -46.80
N ASN A 324 27.85 31.02 -47.86
CA ASN A 324 28.10 31.22 -49.30
C ASN A 324 27.08 30.37 -50.10
N ILE A 325 25.93 30.93 -50.51
CA ILE A 325 25.61 31.49 -51.86
C ILE A 325 25.44 30.44 -52.96
N THR A 326 24.20 30.26 -53.48
CA THR A 326 23.80 30.58 -54.87
C THR A 326 22.30 30.35 -55.15
N ASN A 327 21.69 31.30 -55.88
CA ASN A 327 20.51 31.22 -56.77
C ASN A 327 19.07 31.50 -56.23
N ARG A 328 18.80 32.81 -56.07
CA ARG A 328 17.95 33.66 -56.95
C ARG A 328 16.62 33.09 -57.53
N SER A 329 15.48 33.57 -56.99
CA SER A 329 14.40 34.23 -57.78
C SER A 329 13.29 34.86 -56.89
N SER A 330 13.17 36.20 -56.99
CA SER A 330 12.01 37.14 -56.85
C SER A 330 11.03 37.00 -55.67
N ILE A 331 10.97 37.97 -54.75
CA ILE A 331 10.24 39.26 -54.78
C ILE A 331 8.71 39.10 -55.02
N ALA A 332 7.97 39.25 -53.94
CA ALA A 332 6.80 40.13 -53.85
C ALA A 332 6.65 40.58 -52.39
N GLU A 333 6.82 41.88 -52.17
CA GLU A 333 6.51 42.57 -50.92
C GLU A 333 4.99 42.67 -50.76
N SER A 334 4.47 42.36 -49.58
CA SER A 334 3.36 43.12 -49.00
C SER A 334 3.26 42.86 -47.50
N ASP A 335 3.60 43.93 -46.79
CA ASP A 335 3.05 44.46 -45.54
C ASP A 335 1.85 43.71 -44.92
N GLY A 336 1.96 43.45 -43.61
CA GLY A 336 0.95 42.76 -42.82
C GLY A 336 1.44 42.46 -41.41
N SER A 337 1.46 43.49 -40.58
CA SER A 337 1.62 43.41 -39.12
C SER A 337 0.74 42.31 -38.51
N ALA A 338 1.36 41.34 -37.84
CA ALA A 338 0.70 40.53 -36.84
C ALA A 338 1.75 40.18 -35.80
N ASP A 339 1.66 40.93 -34.71
CA ASP A 339 2.11 40.60 -33.37
C ASP A 339 2.01 39.08 -33.13
N ALA A 340 3.16 38.42 -33.22
CA ALA A 340 3.32 37.04 -32.80
C ALA A 340 4.32 37.09 -31.64
N GLU A 341 3.83 37.50 -30.47
CA GLU A 341 4.26 36.89 -29.21
C GLU A 341 4.02 35.38 -29.32
N SER A 342 4.88 34.70 -30.08
CA SER A 342 5.10 33.27 -29.96
C SER A 342 5.87 33.10 -28.66
N GLY A 343 5.14 33.26 -27.55
CA GLY A 343 5.51 32.73 -26.26
C GLY A 343 5.71 31.23 -26.44
N PHE A 344 6.95 30.85 -26.71
CA PHE A 344 7.44 29.58 -26.22
C PHE A 344 7.27 29.68 -24.70
N GLU A 345 6.11 29.23 -24.20
CA GLU A 345 6.01 28.75 -22.83
C GLU A 345 6.98 27.57 -22.75
N GLU A 346 8.26 27.89 -22.53
CA GLU A 346 9.15 27.01 -21.81
C GLU A 346 8.43 26.76 -20.49
N GLN A 347 7.64 25.69 -20.43
CA GLN A 347 7.13 25.20 -19.18
C GLN A 347 8.36 24.94 -18.31
N ASP A 348 8.62 25.89 -17.41
CA ASP A 348 9.89 26.04 -16.75
C ASP A 348 10.19 24.72 -16.04
N SER A 349 11.32 24.12 -16.39
CA SER A 349 11.80 22.91 -15.68
C SER A 349 11.84 23.10 -14.15
N SER A 350 11.96 24.37 -13.70
CA SER A 350 11.81 24.82 -12.32
C SER A 350 10.39 24.62 -11.75
N GLU A 351 9.34 24.89 -12.53
CA GLU A 351 7.95 24.75 -12.09
C GLU A 351 7.57 23.28 -11.86
N ALA A 352 8.02 22.39 -12.73
CA ALA A 352 7.82 20.95 -12.57
C ALA A 352 8.49 20.44 -11.27
N GLY A 353 9.74 20.86 -11.01
CA GLY A 353 10.42 20.55 -9.75
C GLY A 353 9.66 21.10 -8.52
N ALA A 354 9.20 22.35 -8.59
CA ALA A 354 8.43 22.98 -7.51
C ALA A 354 7.06 22.31 -7.28
N GLN A 355 6.43 21.75 -8.32
CA GLN A 355 5.20 20.98 -8.19
C GLN A 355 5.45 19.67 -7.45
N VAL A 356 6.53 18.95 -7.80
CA VAL A 356 6.90 17.69 -7.11
C VAL A 356 7.21 17.96 -5.63
N VAL A 357 8.00 18.99 -5.33
CA VAL A 357 8.30 19.38 -3.94
C VAL A 357 7.01 19.66 -3.17
N ARG A 358 6.10 20.47 -3.73
CA ARG A 358 4.79 20.74 -3.08
C ARG A 358 3.98 19.47 -2.85
N MET A 359 3.98 18.54 -3.81
CA MET A 359 3.24 17.28 -3.68
C MET A 359 3.82 16.39 -2.57
N VAL A 360 5.15 16.22 -2.55
CA VAL A 360 5.85 15.42 -1.53
C VAL A 360 5.70 16.05 -0.15
N SER A 361 5.89 17.37 -0.01
CA SER A 361 5.70 18.06 1.27
C SER A 361 4.27 17.92 1.79
N ARG A 362 3.25 18.14 0.94
CA ARG A 362 1.84 17.96 1.35
C ARG A 362 1.54 16.52 1.79
N PHE A 363 2.11 15.53 1.09
CA PHE A 363 1.96 14.14 1.49
C PHE A 363 2.60 13.88 2.86
N VAL A 364 3.86 14.28 3.06
CA VAL A 364 4.58 14.09 4.32
C VAL A 364 3.88 14.82 5.48
N ASP A 365 3.52 16.08 5.29
CA ASP A 365 2.81 16.87 6.30
C ASP A 365 1.51 16.19 6.71
N LYS A 366 0.74 15.69 5.75
CA LYS A 366 -0.51 14.99 6.01
C LYS A 366 -0.30 13.69 6.80
N VAL A 367 0.56 12.79 6.33
CA VAL A 367 0.74 11.48 6.99
C VAL A 367 1.40 11.60 8.36
N CYS A 368 2.31 12.57 8.56
CA CYS A 368 2.93 12.83 9.86
C CYS A 368 1.94 13.50 10.83
N THR A 369 1.11 14.43 10.35
CA THR A 369 0.07 15.07 11.18
C THR A 369 -1.02 14.08 11.59
N GLU A 370 -1.53 13.28 10.65
CA GLU A 370 -2.52 12.23 10.93
C GLU A 370 -1.94 11.11 11.81
N GLY A 371 -0.66 10.81 11.64
CA GLY A 371 0.09 9.83 12.43
C GLY A 371 0.48 10.29 13.84
N GLY A 372 0.32 11.58 14.17
CA GLY A 372 0.70 12.12 15.47
C GLY A 372 2.21 12.15 15.73
N VAL A 373 3.02 12.25 14.67
CA VAL A 373 4.48 12.35 14.78
C VAL A 373 4.83 13.69 15.44
N ARG A 374 5.61 13.63 16.50
CA ARG A 374 6.09 14.77 17.26
C ARG A 374 7.27 15.41 16.54
N ALA A 375 7.46 16.71 16.77
CA ALA A 375 8.54 17.50 16.17
C ALA A 375 9.96 17.06 16.58
N GLU A 376 10.10 16.07 17.47
CA GLU A 376 11.39 15.47 17.83
C GLU A 376 11.92 14.49 16.77
N HIS A 377 11.04 14.00 15.89
CA HIS A 377 11.36 13.26 14.66
C HIS A 377 11.25 14.21 13.45
#